data_AF-A0A3N5NZC4-F1
#
_entry.id   AF-A0A3N5NZC4-F1
#
_cell.length_a   1.000
_cell.length_b   1.000
_cell.length_c   1.000
_cell.angle_alpha   90.00
_cell.angle_beta   90.00
_cell.angle_gamma   90.00
#
_symmetry.space_group_name_H-M   'P 1'
#
loop_
_entity.id
_entity.type
_entity.pdbx_description
1 polymer ?
#
loop_
_entity_poly.entity_id
_entity_poly.type
_entity_poly.pdbx_seq_one_letter_code
_entity_poly.pdbx_strand_id
1 'polypeptide(L)' 'QHSLIPCMSEEYPSPAIRPRNSILENHRLKKADINLMKNWSHDVDQFISNFKEQLLNEAMKAMP' A
#
# COMPACT_ATOMS: atom_id res chain seq x y z
N GLN A 1 -7.07 -2.03 20.38
CA GLN A 1 -6.78 -3.21 19.56
C GLN A 1 -7.53 -3.04 18.24
N HIS A 2 -6.85 -3.01 17.10
CA HIS A 2 -7.52 -2.90 15.80
C HIS A 2 -7.85 -4.30 15.28
N SER A 3 -9.07 -4.49 14.74
CA SER A 3 -9.50 -5.75 14.15
C SER A 3 -9.43 -5.64 12.63
N LEU A 4 -8.46 -6.32 12.01
CA LEU A 4 -8.32 -6.41 10.57
C LEU A 4 -8.67 -7.83 10.16
N ILE A 5 -9.72 -7.99 9.34
CA ILE A 5 -10.22 -9.29 8.88
C ILE A 5 -10.02 -9.35 7.37
N PRO A 6 -9.29 -10.34 6.84
CA PRO A 6 -9.18 -10.55 5.40
C PRO A 6 -10.55 -10.83 4.78
N CYS A 7 -10.74 -10.37 3.54
CA CYS A 7 -11.95 -10.66 2.75
C CYS A 7 -11.59 -10.96 1.29
N MET A 8 -12.51 -11.64 0.62
CA MET A 8 -12.48 -11.95 -0.80
C MET A 8 -12.99 -10.78 -1.62
N SER A 9 -12.60 -10.72 -2.90
CA SER A 9 -13.06 -9.65 -3.80
C SER A 9 -14.58 -9.69 -4.02
N GLU A 10 -15.18 -10.86 -3.92
CA GLU A 10 -16.63 -11.09 -4.01
C GLU A 10 -17.38 -10.50 -2.80
N GLU A 11 -16.73 -10.40 -1.64
CA GLU A 11 -17.29 -9.79 -0.43
C GLU A 11 -17.24 -8.26 -0.47
N TYR A 12 -16.45 -7.69 -1.39
CA TYR A 12 -16.30 -6.24 -1.58
C TYR A 12 -16.41 -5.88 -3.09
N PRO A 13 -17.62 -5.94 -3.67
CA PRO A 13 -17.82 -5.68 -5.09
C PRO A 13 -17.52 -4.20 -5.39
N SER A 14 -16.63 -3.97 -6.35
CA SER A 14 -16.33 -2.63 -6.86
C SER A 14 -16.72 -2.51 -8.34
N PRO A 15 -17.08 -1.32 -8.84
CA PRO A 15 -17.50 -1.14 -10.24
C PRO A 15 -16.47 -1.61 -11.27
N ALA A 16 -15.18 -1.54 -10.92
CA ALA A 16 -14.09 -1.93 -11.81
C ALA A 16 -13.59 -3.34 -11.47
N ILE A 17 -13.58 -4.22 -12.47
CA ILE A 17 -13.05 -5.58 -12.34
C ILE A 17 -11.56 -5.51 -12.02
N ARG A 18 -11.15 -6.16 -10.93
CA ARG A 18 -9.74 -6.22 -10.51
C ARG A 18 -9.09 -7.48 -11.11
N PRO A 19 -7.96 -7.36 -11.82
CA PRO A 19 -7.18 -8.53 -12.21
C PRO A 19 -6.70 -9.30 -10.97
N ARG A 20 -6.72 -10.63 -11.05
CA ARG A 20 -6.30 -11.51 -9.95
C ARG A 20 -4.84 -11.32 -9.54
N ASN A 21 -3.97 -10.95 -10.49
CA ASN A 21 -2.57 -10.70 -10.23
C ASN A 21 -2.07 -9.54 -11.11
N SER A 22 -1.48 -8.54 -10.45
CA SER A 22 -0.85 -7.36 -11.09
C SER A 22 0.55 -7.11 -10.55
N ILE A 23 1.23 -8.15 -10.04
CA ILE A 23 2.60 -8.02 -9.54
C ILE A 23 3.52 -7.66 -10.70
N LEU A 24 4.20 -6.52 -10.57
CA LEU A 24 5.24 -6.08 -11.49
C LEU A 24 6.60 -6.40 -10.88
N GLU A 25 7.34 -7.28 -11.54
CA GLU A 25 8.70 -7.62 -11.15
C GLU A 25 9.69 -6.85 -12.03
N ASN A 26 10.52 -6.02 -11.39
CA ASN A 26 11.51 -5.18 -12.07
C ASN A 26 12.77 -5.96 -12.48
N HIS A 27 12.61 -7.14 -13.09
CA HIS A 27 13.68 -8.09 -13.37
C HIS A 27 14.88 -7.42 -14.06
N ARG A 28 14.58 -6.67 -15.12
CA ARG A 28 15.59 -6.04 -15.97
C ARG A 28 16.35 -4.95 -15.24
N LEU A 29 15.68 -4.18 -14.38
CA LEU A 29 16.31 -3.12 -13.60
C LEU A 29 17.21 -3.70 -12.51
N LYS A 30 16.76 -4.77 -11.85
CA LYS A 30 17.56 -5.48 -10.84
C LYS A 30 18.79 -6.12 -11.46
N LYS A 31 18.64 -6.77 -12.63
CA LYS A 31 19.76 -7.38 -13.37
C LYS A 31 20.78 -6.34 -13.84
N ALA A 32 20.35 -5.13 -14.16
CA ALA A 32 21.21 -4.03 -14.56
C ALA A 32 21.73 -3.20 -13.38
N ASP A 33 21.45 -3.59 -12.13
CA ASP A 33 21.83 -2.88 -10.89
C ASP A 33 21.41 -1.40 -10.84
N ILE A 34 20.27 -1.08 -11.49
CA ILE A 34 19.67 0.27 -11.53
C ILE A 34 18.27 0.30 -10.90
N ASN A 35 17.87 -0.77 -10.20
CA ASN A 35 16.59 -0.80 -9.51
C ASN A 35 16.65 0.06 -8.25
N LEU A 36 16.00 1.23 -8.31
CA LEU A 36 15.91 2.17 -7.18
C LEU A 36 14.82 1.79 -6.17
N MET A 37 13.93 0.86 -6.53
CA MET A 37 12.80 0.47 -5.70
C MET A 37 13.28 -0.41 -4.54
N LYS A 38 13.12 0.07 -3.31
CA LYS A 38 13.41 -0.68 -2.09
C LYS A 38 12.32 -1.74 -1.83
N ASN A 39 12.49 -2.52 -0.78
CA ASN A 39 11.40 -3.37 -0.30
C ASN A 39 10.23 -2.49 0.18
N TRP A 40 9.00 -2.82 -0.23
CA TRP A 40 7.80 -2.05 0.07
C TRP A 40 7.62 -1.74 1.56
N SER A 41 8.03 -2.66 2.44
CA SER A 41 7.87 -2.48 3.88
C SER A 41 8.68 -1.29 4.41
N HIS A 42 9.89 -1.10 3.86
CA HIS A 42 10.76 0.00 4.26
C HIS A 42 10.22 1.36 3.79
N ASP A 43 9.64 1.40 2.59
CA ASP A 43 9.04 2.63 2.08
C ASP A 43 7.77 2.99 2.89
N VAL A 44 7.00 1.99 3.33
CA VAL A 44 5.87 2.19 4.25
C VAL A 44 6.35 2.73 5.60
N ASP A 45 7.39 2.12 6.19
CA ASP A 45 7.94 2.57 7.47
C ASP A 45 8.48 4.01 7.38
N GLN A 46 9.19 4.32 6.30
CA GLN A 46 9.71 5.67 6.04
C GLN A 46 8.57 6.69 5.88
N PHE A 47 7.50 6.34 5.16
CA PHE A 47 6.34 7.21 4.99
C PHE A 47 5.64 7.48 6.33
N ILE A 48 5.43 6.45 7.14
CA ILE A 48 4.83 6.60 8.47
C ILE A 48 5.71 7.48 9.35
N SER A 49 7.03 7.24 9.40
CA SER A 49 7.96 8.05 10.17
C SER A 49 7.88 9.53 9.83
N ASN A 50 7.66 9.85 8.55
CA ASN A 50 7.65 11.24 8.07
C ASN A 50 6.30 11.94 8.25
N PHE A 51 5.18 11.22 8.19
CA PHE A 51 3.86 11.84 8.01
C PHE A 51 2.78 11.39 9.02
N LYS A 52 3.08 10.46 9.93
CA LYS A 52 2.09 9.86 10.83
C LYS A 52 1.19 10.87 11.55
N GLU A 53 1.79 11.86 12.22
CA GLU A 53 1.02 12.82 13.02
C GLU A 53 0.08 13.66 12.15
N GLN A 54 0.57 14.14 11.00
CA GLN A 54 -0.24 14.89 10.04
C GLN A 54 -1.44 14.06 9.55
N LEU A 55 -1.20 12.82 9.11
CA LEU A 55 -2.24 11.94 8.57
C LEU A 55 -3.31 11.60 9.61
N LEU A 56 -2.91 11.36 10.87
CA LEU A 56 -3.87 11.12 11.95
C LEU A 56 -4.72 12.36 12.23
N ASN A 57 -4.11 13.54 12.25
CA ASN A 57 -4.85 14.80 12.43
C ASN A 57 -5.83 15.08 11.30
N GLU A 58 -5.45 14.79 10.05
CA GLU A 58 -6.34 14.92 8.88
C GLU A 58 -7.52 13.94 8.97
N ALA A 59 -7.26 12.67 9.28
CA ALA A 59 -8.29 11.66 9.42
C ALA A 59 -9.28 12.00 10.54
N MET A 60 -8.79 12.50 11.69
CA MET A 60 -9.63 12.91 12.81
C MET A 60 -10.52 14.11 12.48
N LYS A 61 -10.04 15.05 11.66
CA LYS A 61 -10.85 16.20 11.21
C LYS A 61 -11.90 15.83 10.17
N ALA A 62 -11.64 14.78 9.38
CA ALA A 62 -12.55 14.29 8.35
C ALA A 62 -13.65 13.36 8.90
N MET A 63 -13.59 12.96 10.17
CA MET A 63 -14.67 12.23 10.82
C MET A 63 -15.87 13.17 11.04
N PRO A 64 -17.09 12.78 10.60
CA PRO A 64 -18.31 13.54 10.83
C PRO A 64 -18.73 13.59 12.31
#